data_AF-J3FZF9-F1
#
_entry.id   AF-J3FZF9-F1
#
_cell.length_a   1.000
_cell.length_b   1.000
_cell.length_c   1.000
_cell.angle_alpha   90.00
_cell.angle_beta   90.00
_cell.angle_gamma   90.00
#
_symmetry.space_group_name_H-M   'P 1'
#
loop_
_entity.id
_entity.type
_entity.pdbx_description
1 polymer ?
#
loop_
_entity_poly.entity_id
_entity_poly.type
_entity_poly.pdbx_seq_one_letter_code
_entity_poly.pdbx_strand_id
1 'polypeptide(L)'
;RPGPTRMQGNRLRQRDDSHYDYDAFGNLIRERRGTPARVTDYRYDSQHRLIGVTTPDGTTASYRYDAFGRRIGKTVDGQTTHFFWQGDQLVAESGPKHYRSYLSNPAAFARWPCSTAKAGSTPARSTTSSTTSAPRRN
;
A
#
# COMPACT_ATOMS: atom_id res chain seq x y z
N ARG A 1 -31.91 18.98 15.45
CA ARG A 1 -32.91 18.39 14.52
C ARG A 1 -32.13 17.90 13.30
N PRO A 2 -32.19 16.62 12.90
CA PRO A 2 -31.54 16.18 11.67
C PRO A 2 -32.09 17.01 10.50
N GLY A 3 -31.22 17.47 9.61
CA GLY A 3 -31.60 18.22 8.43
C GLY A 3 -32.27 17.33 7.38
N PRO A 4 -32.78 17.94 6.30
CA PRO A 4 -33.48 17.19 5.27
C PRO A 4 -32.54 16.19 4.59
N THR A 5 -32.95 14.92 4.56
CA THR A 5 -32.32 13.88 3.76
C THR A 5 -33.13 13.71 2.47
N ARG A 6 -32.51 13.96 1.32
CA ARG A 6 -33.15 13.83 0.01
C ARG A 6 -32.52 12.67 -0.75
N MET A 7 -33.33 11.63 -0.95
CA MET A 7 -32.97 10.48 -1.76
C MET A 7 -33.69 10.56 -3.12
N GLN A 8 -33.08 10.00 -4.15
CA GLN A 8 -33.71 9.79 -5.46
C GLN A 8 -33.49 8.32 -5.85
N GLY A 9 -34.56 7.52 -5.77
CA GLY A 9 -34.44 6.05 -5.78
C GLY A 9 -33.54 5.59 -4.63
N ASN A 10 -32.52 4.78 -4.95
CA ASN A 10 -31.53 4.28 -3.97
C ASN A 10 -30.29 5.18 -3.80
N ARG A 11 -30.31 6.43 -4.30
CA ARG A 11 -29.16 7.35 -4.26
C ARG A 11 -29.41 8.53 -3.32
N LEU A 12 -28.43 8.83 -2.46
CA LEU A 12 -28.48 9.96 -1.53
C LEU A 12 -28.04 11.24 -2.24
N ARG A 13 -28.95 12.15 -2.60
CA ARG A 13 -28.59 13.41 -3.28
C ARG A 13 -28.27 14.54 -2.33
N GLN A 14 -28.89 14.55 -1.16
CA GLN A 14 -28.64 15.55 -0.14
C GLN A 14 -28.81 14.96 1.26
N ARG A 15 -27.92 15.34 2.17
CA ARG A 15 -28.05 15.08 3.60
C ARG A 15 -27.59 16.31 4.35
N ASP A 16 -28.51 16.94 5.07
CA ASP A 16 -28.24 18.19 5.78
C ASP A 16 -27.70 19.25 4.79
N ASP A 17 -26.47 19.72 5.02
CA ASP A 17 -25.75 20.67 4.16
C ASP A 17 -24.82 19.99 3.14
N SER A 18 -24.95 18.68 2.95
CA SER A 18 -24.12 17.90 2.02
C SER A 18 -24.91 17.55 0.77
N HIS A 19 -24.38 17.85 -0.40
CA HIS A 19 -24.93 17.47 -1.71
C HIS A 19 -24.01 16.48 -2.42
N TYR A 20 -24.61 15.51 -3.09
CA TYR A 20 -23.92 14.40 -3.73
C TYR A 20 -24.37 14.25 -5.19
N ASP A 21 -23.40 14.28 -6.10
CA ASP A 21 -23.61 14.01 -7.51
C ASP A 21 -23.04 12.65 -7.88
N TYR A 22 -23.83 11.85 -8.59
CA TYR A 22 -23.43 10.54 -9.09
C TYR A 22 -23.42 10.52 -10.61
N ASP A 23 -22.54 9.71 -11.18
CA ASP A 23 -22.59 9.34 -12.59
C ASP A 23 -23.77 8.40 -12.90
N ALA A 24 -23.93 8.04 -14.18
CA ALA A 24 -24.99 7.14 -14.64
C ALA A 24 -24.89 5.73 -14.02
N PHE A 25 -23.68 5.26 -13.74
CA PHE A 25 -23.40 3.96 -13.13
C PHE A 25 -23.63 3.98 -11.62
N GLY A 26 -23.61 5.16 -11.01
CA GLY A 26 -23.80 5.35 -9.59
C GLY A 26 -22.58 5.64 -8.76
N ASN A 27 -21.44 5.92 -9.39
CA ASN A 27 -20.26 6.35 -8.67
C ASN A 27 -20.41 7.81 -8.27
N LEU A 28 -20.03 8.14 -7.03
CA LEU A 28 -20.07 9.50 -6.52
C LEU A 28 -19.00 10.33 -7.22
N ILE A 29 -19.36 11.27 -8.09
CA ILE A 29 -18.41 12.10 -8.84
C ILE A 29 -18.10 13.42 -8.15
N ARG A 30 -19.01 13.93 -7.31
CA ARG A 30 -18.82 15.20 -6.62
C ARG A 30 -19.59 15.23 -5.32
N GLU A 31 -18.95 15.72 -4.28
CA GLU A 31 -19.54 15.99 -2.98
C GLU A 31 -19.34 17.46 -2.62
N ARG A 32 -20.38 18.13 -2.13
CA ARG A 32 -20.31 19.51 -1.63
C ARG A 32 -20.83 19.54 -0.21
N ARG A 33 -20.07 20.07 0.75
CA ARG A 33 -20.48 20.13 2.16
C ARG A 33 -20.41 21.55 2.74
N GLY A 34 -21.46 21.95 3.46
CA GLY A 34 -21.48 23.16 4.29
C GLY A 34 -21.57 24.49 3.52
N THR A 35 -21.44 25.59 4.26
CA THR A 35 -21.47 26.96 3.75
C THR A 35 -20.31 27.75 4.38
N PRO A 36 -19.30 28.22 3.61
CA PRO A 36 -19.13 28.05 2.16
C PRO A 36 -18.92 26.59 1.77
N ALA A 37 -19.36 26.23 0.57
CA ALA A 37 -19.37 24.84 0.10
C ALA A 37 -17.95 24.32 -0.11
N ARG A 38 -17.57 23.32 0.68
CA ARG A 38 -16.36 22.52 0.48
C ARG A 38 -16.64 21.44 -0.55
N VAL A 39 -16.00 21.55 -1.73
CA VAL A 39 -16.21 20.63 -2.86
C VAL A 39 -15.10 19.59 -2.91
N THR A 40 -15.48 18.32 -2.96
CA THR A 40 -14.58 17.20 -3.25
C THR A 40 -15.00 16.58 -4.59
N ASP A 41 -14.07 16.49 -5.53
CA ASP A 41 -14.28 15.88 -6.84
C ASP A 41 -13.64 14.49 -6.89
N TYR A 42 -14.34 13.54 -7.51
CA TYR A 42 -13.91 12.15 -7.66
C TYR A 42 -13.91 11.78 -9.14
N ARG A 43 -12.87 11.03 -9.55
CA ARG A 43 -12.70 10.56 -10.93
C ARG A 43 -12.53 9.06 -10.95
N TYR A 44 -13.22 8.42 -11.90
CA TYR A 44 -13.22 6.98 -12.08
C TYR A 44 -12.74 6.61 -13.48
N ASP A 45 -12.17 5.42 -13.62
CA ASP A 45 -11.92 4.82 -14.93
C ASP A 45 -13.17 4.10 -15.47
N SER A 46 -13.06 3.55 -16.68
CA SER A 46 -14.13 2.76 -17.32
C SER A 46 -14.48 1.47 -16.57
N GLN A 47 -13.63 1.03 -15.64
CA GLN A 47 -13.87 -0.12 -14.78
C GLN A 47 -14.47 0.29 -13.42
N HIS A 48 -14.93 1.54 -13.29
CA HIS A 48 -15.50 2.12 -12.08
C HIS A 48 -14.54 2.14 -10.88
N ARG A 49 -13.23 2.19 -11.14
CA ARG A 49 -12.20 2.30 -10.10
C ARG A 49 -11.81 3.75 -9.90
N LEU A 50 -11.67 4.16 -8.64
CA LEU A 50 -11.31 5.54 -8.28
C LEU A 50 -9.87 5.85 -8.68
N ILE A 51 -9.66 6.67 -9.70
CA ILE A 51 -8.33 7.07 -10.20
C ILE A 51 -7.89 8.45 -9.71
N GLY A 52 -8.81 9.26 -9.17
CA GLY A 52 -8.46 10.57 -8.66
C GLY A 52 -9.45 11.15 -7.67
N VAL A 53 -8.94 11.92 -6.72
CA VAL A 53 -9.71 12.72 -5.76
C VAL A 53 -9.07 14.09 -5.65
N THR A 54 -9.88 15.14 -5.71
CA THR A 54 -9.47 16.51 -5.40
C THR A 54 -10.25 16.96 -4.20
N THR A 55 -9.58 17.28 -3.10
CA THR A 55 -10.21 17.75 -1.87
C THR A 55 -10.44 19.27 -1.94
N PRO A 56 -11.35 19.81 -1.11
CA PRO A 56 -11.57 21.26 -1.03
C PRO A 56 -10.34 22.05 -0.62
N ASP A 57 -9.38 21.41 0.06
CA ASP A 57 -8.14 22.04 0.50
C ASP A 57 -7.09 22.14 -0.62
N GLY A 58 -7.44 21.69 -1.84
CA GLY A 58 -6.56 21.69 -3.01
C GLY A 58 -5.66 20.44 -3.12
N THR A 59 -5.68 19.57 -2.11
CA THR A 59 -4.94 18.31 -2.13
C THR A 59 -5.48 17.41 -3.23
N THR A 60 -4.57 16.87 -4.04
CA THR A 60 -4.91 15.93 -5.11
C THR A 60 -4.31 14.57 -4.83
N ALA A 61 -5.18 13.56 -4.87
CA ALA A 61 -4.79 12.17 -4.81
C ALA A 61 -5.05 11.52 -6.17
N SER A 62 -4.09 10.75 -6.68
CA SER A 62 -4.26 9.92 -7.86
C SER A 62 -3.85 8.48 -7.57
N TYR A 63 -4.53 7.54 -8.22
CA TYR A 63 -4.36 6.11 -7.98
C TYR A 63 -4.11 5.40 -9.29
N ARG A 64 -3.19 4.43 -9.26
CA ARG A 64 -2.86 3.57 -10.40
C ARG A 64 -3.13 2.12 -10.05
N TYR A 65 -3.69 1.40 -11.01
CA TYR A 65 -4.09 0.01 -10.86
C TYR A 65 -3.47 -0.84 -11.96
N ASP A 66 -3.27 -2.13 -11.67
CA ASP A 66 -2.90 -3.12 -12.67
C ASP A 66 -4.15 -3.73 -13.35
N ALA A 67 -3.91 -4.65 -14.28
CA ALA A 67 -4.97 -5.36 -15.01
C ALA A 67 -5.85 -6.24 -14.10
N PHE A 68 -5.31 -6.66 -12.96
CA PHE A 68 -6.03 -7.45 -11.95
C PHE A 68 -6.81 -6.57 -10.96
N GLY A 69 -6.78 -5.23 -11.12
CA GLY A 69 -7.49 -4.30 -10.24
C GLY A 69 -6.78 -4.01 -8.92
N ARG A 70 -5.53 -4.46 -8.75
CA ARG A 70 -4.73 -4.18 -7.56
C ARG A 70 -4.10 -2.81 -7.71
N ARG A 71 -4.06 -2.04 -6.62
CA ARG A 71 -3.43 -0.72 -6.61
C ARG A 71 -1.92 -0.89 -6.61
N ILE A 72 -1.26 -0.34 -7.62
CA ILE A 72 0.21 -0.37 -7.78
C ILE A 72 0.86 0.97 -7.45
N GLY A 73 0.06 2.05 -7.37
CA GLY A 73 0.57 3.37 -7.04
C GLY A 73 -0.51 4.28 -6.46
N LYS A 74 -0.08 5.16 -5.57
CA LYS A 74 -0.86 6.25 -5.00
C LYS A 74 0.01 7.49 -4.93
N THR A 75 -0.41 8.58 -5.56
CA THR A 75 0.27 9.88 -5.44
C THR A 75 -0.64 10.84 -4.71
N VAL A 76 -0.19 11.42 -3.60
CA VAL A 76 -0.91 12.46 -2.84
C VAL A 76 0.00 13.66 -2.71
N ASP A 77 -0.44 14.82 -3.19
CA ASP A 77 0.32 16.07 -3.10
C ASP A 77 1.76 15.93 -3.59
N GLY A 78 1.92 15.23 -4.72
CA GLY A 78 3.21 14.92 -5.35
C GLY A 78 4.01 13.78 -4.70
N GLN A 79 3.62 13.30 -3.52
CA GLN A 79 4.28 12.17 -2.86
C GLN A 79 3.70 10.85 -3.38
N THR A 80 4.54 10.06 -4.04
CA THR A 80 4.13 8.78 -4.64
C THR A 80 4.56 7.60 -3.78
N THR A 81 3.59 6.78 -3.39
CA THR A 81 3.79 5.45 -2.79
C THR A 81 3.48 4.38 -3.82
N HIS A 82 4.42 3.45 -4.01
CA HIS A 82 4.31 2.28 -4.86
C HIS A 82 3.99 1.04 -4.02
N PHE A 83 3.21 0.13 -4.59
CA PHE A 83 2.82 -1.13 -3.97
C PHE A 83 3.28 -2.28 -4.86
N PHE A 84 3.99 -3.24 -4.25
CA PHE A 84 4.56 -4.40 -4.93
C PHE A 84 3.81 -5.66 -4.52
N TRP A 85 3.41 -6.45 -5.51
CA TRP A 85 2.56 -7.62 -5.33
C TRP A 85 3.25 -8.89 -5.86
N GLN A 86 3.04 -10.02 -5.20
CA GLN A 86 3.40 -11.36 -5.65
C GLN A 86 2.14 -12.23 -5.61
N GLY A 87 1.58 -12.54 -6.78
CA GLY A 87 0.20 -13.04 -6.82
C GLY A 87 -0.71 -12.06 -6.06
N ASP A 88 -1.65 -12.56 -5.25
CA ASP A 88 -2.57 -11.70 -4.50
C ASP A 88 -1.98 -11.16 -3.17
N GLN A 89 -0.68 -11.40 -2.92
CA GLN A 89 -0.01 -10.96 -1.70
C GLN A 89 0.73 -9.64 -1.92
N LEU A 90 0.46 -8.64 -1.07
CA LEU A 90 1.26 -7.41 -0.99
C LEU A 90 2.61 -7.74 -0.34
N VAL A 91 3.69 -7.53 -1.08
CA VAL A 91 5.07 -7.85 -0.65
C VAL A 91 5.75 -6.65 -0.04
N ALA A 92 5.54 -5.46 -0.61
CA ALA A 92 6.17 -4.25 -0.11
C ALA A 92 5.38 -3.00 -0.51
N GLU A 93 5.59 -1.95 0.26
CA GLU A 93 5.21 -0.58 -0.07
C GLU A 93 6.45 0.32 0.04
N SER A 94 6.59 1.23 -0.93
CA SER A 94 7.70 2.17 -0.99
C SER A 94 7.18 3.56 -1.29
N GLY A 95 7.38 4.48 -0.36
CA GLY A 95 7.11 5.89 -0.52
C GLY A 95 8.34 6.74 -0.19
N PRO A 96 8.25 8.07 -0.32
CA PRO A 96 9.40 8.95 -0.15
C PRO A 96 9.94 8.97 1.29
N LYS A 97 9.07 8.65 2.27
CA LYS A 97 9.36 8.72 3.71
C LYS A 97 9.29 7.36 4.42
N HIS A 98 8.91 6.30 3.71
CA HIS A 98 8.71 4.99 4.30
C HIS A 98 8.96 3.90 3.28
N TYR A 99 9.58 2.82 3.76
CA TYR A 99 9.66 1.56 3.06
C TYR A 99 9.23 0.47 4.04
N ARG A 100 8.27 -0.37 3.67
CA ARG A 100 7.81 -1.48 4.49
C ARG A 100 7.70 -2.73 3.62
N SER A 101 8.27 -3.83 4.10
CA SER A 101 8.16 -5.14 3.44
C SER A 101 7.42 -6.11 4.36
N TYR A 102 6.58 -6.94 3.76
CA TYR A 102 5.67 -7.87 4.43
C TYR A 102 6.03 -9.35 4.19
N LEU A 103 7.23 -9.60 3.65
CA LEU A 103 7.76 -10.94 3.45
C LEU A 103 7.90 -11.62 4.81
N SER A 104 6.95 -12.50 5.13
CA SER A 104 7.11 -13.45 6.23
C SER A 104 7.93 -14.62 5.70
N ASN A 105 9.12 -14.84 6.26
CA ASN A 105 9.98 -15.97 5.88
C ASN A 105 9.31 -17.30 6.29
N PRO A 106 8.87 -18.16 5.35
CA PRO A 106 8.27 -19.44 5.69
C PRO A 106 9.31 -20.46 6.21
N ALA A 107 10.60 -20.22 5.96
CA ALA A 107 11.67 -21.18 6.27
C ALA A 107 12.12 -21.18 7.75
N ALA A 108 11.62 -20.27 8.59
CA ALA A 108 11.95 -20.25 10.03
C ALA A 108 11.23 -21.33 10.85
N PHE A 109 10.28 -22.08 10.26
CA PHE A 109 9.58 -23.21 10.91
C PHE A 109 9.95 -24.58 10.34
N ALA A 110 11.06 -24.69 9.60
CA ALA A 110 11.66 -26.00 9.32
C ALA A 110 12.39 -26.47 10.60
N ARG A 111 11.61 -27.09 11.47
CA ARG A 111 11.98 -27.85 12.65
C ARG A 111 13.15 -28.78 12.29
N TRP A 112 14.37 -28.48 12.73
CA TRP A 112 15.48 -29.42 12.63
C TRP A 112 15.15 -30.61 13.55
N PRO A 113 14.97 -31.85 13.05
CA PRO A 113 15.02 -33.00 13.93
C PRO A 113 16.47 -33.13 14.39
N CYS A 114 16.72 -32.90 15.68
CA CYS A 114 17.99 -33.21 16.31
C CYS A 114 18.19 -34.74 16.23
N SER A 115 18.92 -35.22 15.24
CA SER A 115 19.39 -36.61 15.23
C SER A 115 20.53 -36.72 16.23
N THR A 116 20.31 -37.55 17.24
CA THR A 116 21.27 -37.96 18.26
C THR A 116 22.60 -38.44 17.66
N ALA A 117 23.71 -37.90 18.14
CA ALA A 117 25.01 -38.57 18.10
C ALA A 117 25.68 -38.47 19.49
N LYS A 118 25.93 -39.62 20.10
CA LYS A 118 26.62 -39.79 21.38
C LYS A 118 28.07 -40.19 21.09
N ALA A 119 29.03 -39.37 21.54
CA ALA A 119 30.44 -39.63 21.90
C ALA A 119 31.11 -38.26 21.93
N GLY A 120 31.78 -37.77 22.98
CA GLY A 120 32.74 -38.43 23.84
C GLY A 120 34.04 -37.60 23.78
N SER A 121 34.45 -37.05 24.92
CA SER A 121 35.75 -36.41 25.24
C SER A 121 36.06 -34.98 24.74
N THR A 122 36.70 -34.26 25.66
CA THR A 122 36.94 -32.82 25.80
C THR A 122 38.34 -32.41 25.22
N PRO A 123 38.85 -31.16 25.39
CA PRO A 123 39.18 -30.24 24.31
C PRO A 123 40.71 -30.02 24.10
N ALA A 124 41.11 -29.33 23.03
CA ALA A 124 42.43 -28.71 22.99
C ALA A 124 42.42 -27.39 22.20
N ARG A 125 43.00 -26.38 22.85
CA ARG A 125 43.25 -25.00 22.44
C ARG A 125 44.56 -24.93 21.64
N SER A 126 44.60 -24.14 20.56
CA SER A 126 45.82 -23.45 20.14
C SER A 126 45.54 -22.34 19.12
N THR A 127 45.81 -21.12 19.56
CA THR A 127 46.15 -19.94 18.77
C THR A 127 47.37 -20.19 17.87
N THR A 128 47.35 -19.72 16.62
CA THR A 128 48.37 -18.81 16.06
C THR A 128 47.97 -18.27 14.69
N SER A 129 48.24 -16.98 14.53
CA SER A 129 48.25 -16.17 13.31
C SER A 129 49.34 -16.58 12.31
N SER A 130 49.10 -16.42 11.01
CA SER A 130 50.16 -16.12 10.04
C SER A 130 49.63 -15.62 8.69
N THR A 131 50.06 -14.40 8.37
CA THR A 131 50.12 -13.74 7.07
C THR A 131 50.79 -14.62 6.02
N THR A 132 50.27 -14.66 4.78
CA THR A 132 50.99 -15.21 3.62
C THR A 132 51.02 -14.22 2.47
N SER A 133 52.22 -14.09 1.92
CA SER A 133 52.71 -13.19 0.89
C SER A 133 52.36 -13.68 -0.54
N ALA A 134 52.59 -12.79 -1.51
CA ALA A 134 52.27 -12.83 -2.95
C ALA A 134 52.96 -13.96 -3.76
N PRO A 135 52.79 -14.07 -5.11
CA PRO A 135 53.52 -13.17 -6.03
C PRO A 135 52.86 -12.82 -7.41
N ARG A 136 53.31 -11.64 -7.89
CA ARG A 136 53.65 -11.17 -9.27
C ARG A 136 53.00 -11.76 -10.54
N ARG A 137 52.40 -10.81 -11.29
CA ARG A 137 52.75 -10.30 -12.64
C ARG A 137 53.20 -11.29 -13.73
N ASN A 138 52.56 -11.17 -14.89
CA ASN A 138 53.22 -10.80 -16.15
C ASN A 138 52.55 -9.53 -16.67
#